data_AF-A0A480AS91-F1
#
_entry.id   AF-A0A480AS91-F1
#
_cell.length_a   1.000
_cell.length_b   1.000
_cell.length_c   1.000
_cell.angle_alpha   90.00
_cell.angle_beta   90.00
_cell.angle_gamma   90.00
#
_symmetry.space_group_name_H-M   'P 1'
#
loop_
_entity.id
_entity.type
_entity.pdbx_description
1 polymer ?
#
loop_
_entity_poly.entity_id
_entity_poly.type
_entity_poly.pdbx_seq_one_letter_code
_entity_poly.pdbx_strand_id
1 'polypeptide(L)'
;MNVDFASLLATAVSLMVGLTLAWWCDRKLKSDSGALLVAVIFAPTVLYLGLSGRLVEFKGLGVEAKFQSVASQAVNPTGNIKPVSPSASAIQSVAQAKTFMGMGSQVVLLTAPAEDREIKAHQVNPVARSIYPGLLDGTFEMLVVLDSETKVLGYFHKQYFFDLLRIELEQMMRGDRSEYDYKRVYQQLEQTQLWDLVAYPKARAENEGRQLKIKTTTSNAEALSMLDASGAESAVVIDASGKYAGIIRRSDIVSTLLLALVKH
;
A
#
# COMPACT_ATOMS: atom_id res chain seq x y z
N MET A 1 33.91 -20.17 1.59
CA MET A 1 32.72 -19.35 1.90
C MET A 1 33.21 -17.96 2.28
N ASN A 2 33.03 -16.96 1.42
CA ASN A 2 33.35 -15.58 1.77
C ASN A 2 32.19 -15.04 2.61
N VAL A 3 32.41 -14.89 3.91
CA VAL A 3 31.45 -14.21 4.78
C VAL A 3 31.49 -12.73 4.41
N ASP A 4 30.38 -12.21 3.91
CA ASP A 4 30.25 -10.80 3.53
C ASP A 4 30.42 -9.92 4.78
N PHE A 5 31.38 -8.99 4.75
CA PHE A 5 31.70 -8.10 5.86
C PHE A 5 30.48 -7.27 6.30
N ALA A 6 29.61 -6.91 5.35
CA ALA A 6 28.37 -6.21 5.63
C ALA A 6 27.44 -7.04 6.54
N SER A 7 27.40 -8.35 6.33
CA SER A 7 26.58 -9.25 7.14
C SER A 7 27.12 -9.44 8.57
N LEU A 8 28.45 -9.42 8.74
CA LEU A 8 29.08 -9.42 10.06
C LEU A 8 28.78 -8.13 10.83
N LEU A 9 28.90 -6.99 10.14
CA LEU A 9 28.62 -5.68 10.73
C LEU A 9 27.14 -5.57 11.15
N ALA A 10 26.20 -5.96 10.29
CA ALA A 10 24.77 -5.96 10.60
C ALA A 10 24.44 -6.83 11.82
N THR A 11 25.06 -8.01 11.91
CA THR A 11 24.87 -8.93 13.05
C THR A 11 25.41 -8.32 14.34
N ALA A 12 26.61 -7.72 14.31
CA ALA A 12 27.21 -7.06 15.46
C ALA A 12 26.39 -5.85 15.95
N VAL A 13 25.89 -5.03 15.02
CA VAL A 13 25.03 -3.89 15.34
C VAL A 13 23.70 -4.37 15.94
N SER A 14 23.07 -5.40 15.37
CA SER A 14 21.83 -5.98 15.91
C SER A 14 22.02 -6.52 17.33
N LEU A 15 23.15 -7.19 17.61
CA LEU A 15 23.50 -7.66 18.95
C LEU A 15 23.70 -6.51 19.93
N MET A 16 24.41 -5.45 19.54
CA MET A 16 24.57 -4.27 20.39
C MET A 16 23.24 -3.61 20.72
N VAL A 17 22.36 -3.44 19.71
CA VAL A 17 21.02 -2.88 19.91
C VAL A 17 20.21 -3.74 20.88
N GLY A 18 20.22 -5.07 20.70
CA GLY A 18 19.56 -6.02 21.60
C GLY A 18 20.07 -5.93 23.03
N LEU A 19 21.39 -5.84 23.23
CA LEU A 19 22.01 -5.66 24.55
C LEU A 19 21.63 -4.32 25.20
N THR A 20 21.64 -3.22 24.45
CA THR A 20 21.21 -1.91 24.97
C THR A 20 19.74 -1.87 25.34
N LEU A 21 18.87 -2.48 24.53
CA LEU A 21 17.44 -2.59 24.84
C LEU A 21 17.20 -3.44 26.08
N ALA A 22 17.91 -4.56 26.20
CA ALA A 22 17.79 -5.45 27.35
C ALA A 22 18.26 -4.78 28.64
N TRP A 23 19.41 -4.09 28.60
CA TRP A 23 19.90 -3.29 29.72
C TRP A 23 18.95 -2.16 30.10
N TRP A 24 18.36 -1.48 29.11
CA TRP A 24 17.38 -0.42 29.35
C TRP A 24 16.07 -0.97 29.95
N CYS A 25 15.59 -2.10 29.44
CA CYS A 25 14.42 -2.81 29.97
C CYS A 25 14.65 -3.28 31.41
N ASP A 26 15.80 -3.89 31.72
CA ASP A 26 16.15 -4.31 33.08
C ASP A 26 16.08 -3.13 34.07
N ARG A 27 16.68 -2.01 33.66
CA ARG A 27 16.74 -0.81 34.50
C ARG A 27 15.39 -0.12 34.70
N LYS A 28 14.50 -0.16 33.70
CA LYS A 28 13.21 0.54 33.72
C LYS A 28 12.03 -0.31 34.19
N LEU A 29 12.01 -1.60 33.85
CA LEU A 29 10.88 -2.48 34.08
C LEU A 29 11.00 -3.33 35.34
N LYS A 30 12.18 -3.40 36.00
CA LYS A 30 12.44 -4.24 37.19
C LYS A 30 11.78 -5.62 37.06
N SER A 31 11.90 -6.25 35.89
CA SER A 31 11.27 -7.54 35.67
C SER A 31 12.19 -8.63 36.17
N ASP A 32 11.78 -9.37 37.20
CA ASP A 32 12.51 -10.56 37.69
C ASP A 32 12.53 -11.74 36.68
N SER A 33 11.91 -11.56 35.51
CA SER A 33 11.80 -12.61 34.51
C SER A 33 12.99 -12.56 33.54
N GLY A 34 14.02 -13.38 33.82
CA GLY A 34 15.15 -13.58 32.92
C GLY A 34 14.76 -13.98 31.49
N ALA A 35 13.57 -14.57 31.30
CA ALA A 35 13.03 -14.91 29.98
C ALA A 35 12.73 -13.66 29.10
N LEU A 36 12.28 -12.56 29.71
CA LEU A 36 11.96 -11.32 29.00
C LEU A 36 13.23 -10.64 28.49
N LEU A 37 14.31 -10.74 29.27
CA LEU A 37 15.64 -10.23 28.94
C LEU A 37 16.25 -11.04 27.77
N VAL A 38 16.11 -12.36 27.78
CA VAL A 38 16.51 -13.24 26.66
C VAL A 38 15.71 -12.92 25.39
N ALA A 39 14.40 -12.75 25.50
CA ALA A 39 13.56 -12.43 24.34
C ALA A 39 13.95 -11.09 23.69
N VAL A 40 14.24 -10.04 24.48
CA VAL A 40 14.65 -8.72 23.95
C VAL A 40 16.02 -8.76 23.28
N ILE A 41 16.96 -9.58 23.76
CA ILE A 41 18.29 -9.74 23.13
C ILE A 41 18.18 -10.55 21.83
N PHE A 42 17.39 -11.62 21.84
CA PHE A 42 17.35 -12.55 20.72
C PHE A 42 16.33 -12.16 19.64
N ALA A 43 15.25 -11.45 19.96
CA ALA A 43 14.23 -11.09 18.98
C ALA A 43 14.77 -10.32 17.77
N PRO A 44 15.64 -9.29 17.90
CA PRO A 44 16.22 -8.60 16.74
C PRO A 44 17.07 -9.53 15.88
N THR A 45 17.83 -10.43 16.51
CA THR A 45 18.71 -11.38 15.84
C THR A 45 17.91 -12.44 15.08
N VAL A 46 16.88 -13.00 15.70
CA VAL A 46 15.96 -13.96 15.07
C VAL A 46 15.18 -13.30 13.94
N LEU A 47 14.74 -12.06 14.13
CA LEU A 47 14.05 -11.28 13.10
C LEU A 47 14.96 -11.02 11.90
N TYR A 48 16.20 -10.60 12.12
CA TYR A 48 17.19 -10.41 11.06
C TYR A 48 17.52 -11.72 10.33
N LEU A 49 17.73 -12.81 11.07
CA LEU A 49 18.03 -14.12 10.48
C LEU A 49 16.84 -14.69 9.69
N GLY A 50 15.61 -14.46 10.16
CA GLY A 50 14.38 -14.81 9.44
C GLY A 50 14.20 -13.99 8.16
N LEU A 51 14.32 -12.66 8.25
CA LEU A 51 14.18 -11.74 7.10
C LEU A 51 15.29 -11.93 6.05
N SER A 52 16.51 -12.28 6.48
CA SER A 52 17.63 -12.56 5.57
C SER A 52 17.57 -13.96 4.93
N GLY A 53 16.55 -14.77 5.25
CA GLY A 53 16.38 -16.12 4.71
C GLY A 53 17.43 -17.13 5.23
N ARG A 54 18.20 -16.77 6.26
CA ARG A 54 19.23 -17.65 6.85
C ARG A 54 18.68 -18.58 7.93
N LEU A 55 17.51 -18.28 8.48
CA LEU A 55 16.83 -19.10 9.48
C LEU A 55 15.69 -19.86 8.81
N VAL A 56 15.87 -21.17 8.65
CA VAL A 56 14.89 -22.07 8.02
C VAL A 56 13.84 -22.52 9.03
N GLU A 57 14.29 -22.93 10.21
CA GLU A 57 13.45 -23.34 11.36
C GLU A 57 14.13 -22.90 12.67
N PHE A 58 13.34 -22.41 13.63
CA PHE A 58 13.78 -22.23 15.01
C PHE A 58 13.01 -23.19 15.89
N LYS A 59 13.71 -24.00 16.68
CA LYS A 59 13.12 -24.90 17.67
C LYS A 59 13.84 -24.71 18.99
N GLY A 60 13.15 -24.14 19.96
CA GLY A 60 13.74 -23.86 21.27
C GLY A 60 12.68 -23.47 22.30
N LEU A 61 12.84 -23.93 23.55
CA LEU A 61 11.96 -23.60 24.68
C LEU A 61 10.47 -23.92 24.47
N GLY A 62 10.16 -24.98 23.71
CA GLY A 62 8.78 -25.38 23.41
C GLY A 62 8.11 -24.59 22.27
N VAL A 63 8.79 -23.59 21.72
CA VAL A 63 8.35 -22.81 20.56
C VAL A 63 9.02 -23.36 19.31
N GLU A 64 8.22 -23.68 18.28
CA GLU A 64 8.68 -24.11 16.97
C GLU A 64 8.18 -23.10 15.93
N ALA A 65 9.09 -22.30 15.35
CA ALA A 65 8.77 -21.33 14.32
C ALA A 65 9.34 -21.80 12.97
N LYS A 66 8.44 -22.05 12.00
CA LYS A 66 8.80 -22.42 10.62
C LYS A 66 8.78 -21.18 9.73
N PHE A 67 9.90 -20.47 9.69
CA PHE A 67 10.04 -19.22 8.94
C PHE A 67 9.91 -19.44 7.45
N GLN A 68 10.48 -20.54 6.94
CA GLN A 68 10.48 -20.82 5.51
C GLN A 68 9.08 -21.07 4.96
N SER A 69 8.16 -21.64 5.74
CA SER A 69 6.82 -21.97 5.24
C SER A 69 5.97 -20.73 4.97
N VAL A 70 6.01 -19.71 5.84
CA VAL A 70 5.26 -18.46 5.66
C VAL A 70 5.97 -17.47 4.73
N ALA A 71 7.31 -17.44 4.77
CA ALA A 71 8.10 -16.65 3.83
C ALA A 71 7.90 -17.12 2.38
N SER A 72 7.72 -18.42 2.17
CA SER A 72 7.50 -19.03 0.85
C SER A 72 6.03 -19.05 0.42
N GLN A 73 5.09 -18.68 1.31
CA GLN A 73 3.69 -18.53 0.92
C GLN A 73 3.54 -17.40 -0.08
N ALA A 74 2.66 -17.63 -1.05
CA ALA A 74 2.23 -16.64 -2.01
C ALA A 74 1.61 -15.44 -1.28
N VAL A 75 1.85 -14.24 -1.83
CA VAL A 75 1.24 -13.00 -1.33
C VAL A 75 -0.28 -13.10 -1.32
N ASN A 76 -0.91 -12.64 -0.24
CA ASN A 76 -2.37 -12.53 -0.17
C ASN A 76 -2.78 -11.08 -0.44
N PRO A 77 -3.33 -10.76 -1.63
CA PRO A 77 -3.69 -9.39 -1.98
C PRO A 77 -4.79 -8.85 -1.07
N THR A 78 -4.69 -7.57 -0.70
CA THR A 78 -5.70 -6.85 0.08
C THR A 78 -6.24 -5.65 -0.72
N GLY A 79 -7.42 -5.15 -0.34
CA GLY A 79 -7.98 -3.90 -0.87
C GLY A 79 -9.48 -3.95 -1.11
N ASN A 80 -10.21 -3.00 -0.53
CA ASN A 80 -11.59 -2.70 -0.93
C ASN A 80 -11.56 -1.94 -2.27
N ILE A 81 -12.14 -2.54 -3.31
CA ILE A 81 -12.08 -2.04 -4.69
C ILE A 81 -13.32 -1.20 -4.98
N LYS A 82 -13.13 0.05 -5.43
CA LYS A 82 -14.19 0.82 -6.13
C LYS A 82 -13.78 1.05 -7.58
N PRO A 83 -14.37 0.34 -8.56
CA PRO A 83 -14.10 0.60 -9.96
C PRO A 83 -14.72 1.95 -10.35
N VAL A 84 -13.94 2.84 -10.96
CA VAL A 84 -14.43 4.13 -11.49
C VAL A 84 -14.20 4.15 -13.00
N SER A 85 -15.27 3.97 -13.77
CA SER A 85 -15.19 4.11 -15.23
C SER A 85 -15.38 5.59 -15.61
N PRO A 86 -14.51 6.17 -16.46
CA PRO A 86 -14.66 7.55 -16.95
C PRO A 86 -15.77 7.71 -18.03
N SER A 87 -16.54 6.67 -18.32
CA SER A 87 -17.66 6.72 -19.27
C SER A 87 -18.94 7.29 -18.63
N ALA A 88 -19.62 8.19 -19.36
CA ALA A 88 -20.87 8.85 -18.95
C ALA A 88 -22.01 7.87 -18.56
N SER A 89 -21.90 6.60 -18.95
CA SER A 89 -22.85 5.53 -18.65
C SER A 89 -22.68 4.92 -17.24
N ALA A 90 -21.57 5.17 -16.54
CA ALA A 90 -21.35 4.68 -15.17
C ALA A 90 -22.08 5.50 -14.10
N ILE A 91 -22.74 6.61 -14.49
CA ILE A 91 -23.45 7.52 -13.57
C ILE A 91 -24.68 6.84 -12.94
N GLN A 92 -25.22 5.77 -13.53
CA GLN A 92 -26.37 5.05 -12.95
C GLN A 92 -26.05 4.23 -11.69
N SER A 93 -24.79 3.87 -11.42
CA SER A 93 -24.42 3.24 -10.13
C SER A 93 -24.21 4.25 -9.00
N VAL A 94 -24.08 5.55 -9.33
CA VAL A 94 -23.89 6.64 -8.35
C VAL A 94 -25.18 6.93 -7.56
N ALA A 95 -26.34 6.48 -8.04
CA ALA A 95 -27.59 6.54 -7.26
C ALA A 95 -27.56 5.60 -6.02
N GLN A 96 -26.66 4.61 -5.96
CA GLN A 96 -26.39 3.80 -4.76
C GLN A 96 -25.35 4.46 -3.82
N ALA A 97 -24.71 5.56 -4.21
CA ALA A 97 -23.75 6.29 -3.39
C ALA A 97 -24.39 7.09 -2.24
N LYS A 98 -25.72 7.08 -2.11
CA LYS A 98 -26.44 7.72 -0.99
C LYS A 98 -26.43 6.91 0.31
N THR A 99 -25.83 5.70 0.34
CA THR A 99 -25.86 4.82 1.53
C THR A 99 -24.52 4.67 2.28
N PHE A 100 -23.44 5.34 1.88
CA PHE A 100 -22.14 5.14 2.55
C PHE A 100 -21.42 6.46 2.91
N MET A 101 -21.90 7.12 3.96
CA MET A 101 -21.09 8.07 4.73
C MET A 101 -20.12 7.31 5.67
N GLY A 102 -19.05 6.68 5.16
CA GLY A 102 -18.07 6.14 6.13
C GLY A 102 -16.89 5.27 5.70
N MET A 103 -16.63 4.98 4.42
CA MET A 103 -15.37 4.31 4.06
C MET A 103 -14.78 4.89 2.77
N GLY A 104 -13.68 5.64 2.93
CA GLY A 104 -12.80 6.00 1.84
C GLY A 104 -12.39 4.76 1.05
N SER A 105 -12.22 4.92 -0.27
CA SER A 105 -11.71 3.82 -1.11
C SER A 105 -10.21 3.70 -0.86
N GLN A 106 -9.72 2.53 -0.48
CA GLN A 106 -8.29 2.31 -0.32
C GLN A 106 -7.56 2.34 -1.68
N VAL A 107 -8.23 1.85 -2.73
CA VAL A 107 -7.71 1.84 -4.10
C VAL A 107 -8.80 2.30 -5.06
N VAL A 108 -8.42 3.15 -6.01
CA VAL A 108 -9.28 3.59 -7.12
C VAL A 108 -8.73 3.00 -8.43
N LEU A 109 -9.60 2.40 -9.24
CA LEU A 109 -9.24 1.88 -10.55
C LEU A 109 -9.71 2.85 -11.64
N LEU A 110 -8.81 3.25 -12.53
CA LEU A 110 -9.08 4.12 -13.68
C LEU A 110 -8.78 3.37 -14.98
N THR A 111 -9.80 3.11 -15.79
CA THR A 111 -9.62 2.48 -17.11
C THR A 111 -9.26 3.53 -18.15
N ALA A 112 -8.11 3.38 -18.79
CA ALA A 112 -7.68 4.22 -19.91
C ALA A 112 -8.56 3.95 -21.14
N PRO A 113 -9.07 5.00 -21.81
CA PRO A 113 -9.78 4.84 -23.07
C PRO A 113 -8.83 4.35 -24.17
N ALA A 114 -9.38 3.73 -25.23
CA ALA A 114 -8.59 3.25 -26.37
C ALA A 114 -7.92 4.38 -27.16
N GLU A 115 -8.51 5.57 -27.14
CA GLU A 115 -8.01 6.78 -27.79
C GLU A 115 -8.05 7.94 -26.80
N ASP A 116 -7.05 8.82 -26.89
CA ASP A 116 -7.04 10.08 -26.14
C ASP A 116 -8.20 10.96 -26.60
N ARG A 117 -8.96 11.49 -25.64
CA ARG A 117 -10.13 12.33 -25.92
C ARG A 117 -10.04 13.59 -25.11
N GLU A 118 -10.63 14.66 -25.65
CA GLU A 118 -10.84 15.89 -24.90
C GLU A 118 -11.66 15.57 -23.64
N ILE A 119 -11.06 15.82 -22.49
CA ILE A 119 -11.66 15.48 -21.21
C ILE A 119 -12.50 16.61 -20.70
N LYS A 120 -13.69 16.24 -20.26
CA LYS A 120 -14.65 17.16 -19.68
C LYS A 120 -14.60 17.04 -18.17
N ALA A 121 -14.75 18.16 -17.47
CA ALA A 121 -14.67 18.23 -16.01
C ALA A 121 -15.59 17.21 -15.28
N HIS A 122 -16.70 16.82 -15.89
CA HIS A 122 -17.62 15.82 -15.34
C HIS A 122 -17.01 14.40 -15.26
N GLN A 123 -15.91 14.11 -15.96
CA GLN A 123 -15.19 12.83 -15.88
C GLN A 123 -14.16 12.81 -14.75
N VAL A 124 -13.55 13.97 -14.43
CA VAL A 124 -12.53 14.10 -13.39
C VAL A 124 -13.15 14.12 -11.99
N ASN A 125 -14.28 14.82 -11.84
CA ASN A 125 -14.94 15.02 -10.55
C ASN A 125 -15.35 13.70 -9.83
N PRO A 126 -15.91 12.67 -10.50
CA PRO A 126 -16.18 11.37 -9.87
C PRO A 126 -14.92 10.69 -9.33
N VAL A 127 -13.80 10.79 -10.03
CA VAL A 127 -12.52 10.22 -9.59
C VAL A 127 -12.02 10.99 -8.37
N ALA A 128 -12.03 12.32 -8.42
CA ALA A 128 -11.65 13.18 -7.31
C ALA A 128 -12.47 12.89 -6.04
N ARG A 129 -13.80 12.79 -6.17
CA ARG A 129 -14.71 12.44 -5.07
C ARG A 129 -14.52 11.02 -4.53
N SER A 130 -13.97 10.11 -5.32
CA SER A 130 -13.66 8.75 -4.87
C SER A 130 -12.36 8.67 -4.09
N ILE A 131 -11.39 9.53 -4.41
CA ILE A 131 -10.07 9.61 -3.77
C ILE A 131 -10.15 10.46 -2.49
N TYR A 132 -10.81 11.61 -2.55
CA TYR A 132 -10.70 12.66 -1.55
C TYR A 132 -11.06 12.24 -0.10
N PRO A 133 -12.19 11.54 0.16
CA PRO A 133 -12.48 11.07 1.52
C PRO A 133 -11.40 10.15 2.07
N GLY A 134 -10.84 9.29 1.20
CA GLY A 134 -9.76 8.38 1.56
C GLY A 134 -8.43 9.10 1.81
N LEU A 135 -8.20 10.26 1.20
CA LEU A 135 -7.05 11.10 1.54
C LEU A 135 -7.22 11.78 2.90
N LEU A 136 -8.44 12.23 3.23
CA LEU A 136 -8.74 12.89 4.50
C LEU A 136 -8.65 11.93 5.70
N ASP A 137 -9.14 10.71 5.55
CA ASP A 137 -9.09 9.67 6.61
C ASP A 137 -7.78 8.86 6.61
N GLY A 138 -6.89 9.09 5.63
CA GLY A 138 -5.61 8.41 5.48
C GLY A 138 -5.71 6.97 4.97
N THR A 139 -6.89 6.52 4.51
CA THR A 139 -7.11 5.15 4.02
C THR A 139 -6.76 4.95 2.55
N PHE A 140 -6.76 6.02 1.75
CA PHE A 140 -6.41 5.96 0.33
C PHE A 140 -4.91 5.67 0.15
N GLU A 141 -4.59 4.67 -0.66
CA GLU A 141 -3.20 4.27 -0.93
C GLU A 141 -2.75 4.63 -2.34
N MET A 142 -3.56 4.33 -3.34
CA MET A 142 -3.18 4.52 -4.73
C MET A 142 -4.34 4.53 -5.70
N LEU A 143 -4.10 5.12 -6.88
CA LEU A 143 -4.91 4.95 -8.09
C LEU A 143 -4.15 4.04 -9.07
N VAL A 144 -4.83 3.02 -9.57
CA VAL A 144 -4.28 2.07 -10.55
C VAL A 144 -4.90 2.33 -11.91
N VAL A 145 -4.05 2.47 -12.92
CA VAL A 145 -4.50 2.66 -14.31
C VAL A 145 -4.51 1.32 -15.03
N LEU A 146 -5.66 1.03 -15.66
CA LEU A 146 -5.91 -0.20 -16.39
C LEU A 146 -6.08 0.08 -17.88
N ASP A 147 -5.71 -0.87 -18.74
CA ASP A 147 -6.10 -0.82 -20.14
C ASP A 147 -7.54 -1.33 -20.37
N SER A 148 -7.98 -1.37 -21.64
CA SER A 148 -9.30 -1.89 -22.02
C SER A 148 -9.49 -3.38 -21.73
N GLU A 149 -8.41 -4.13 -21.55
CA GLU A 149 -8.41 -5.56 -21.19
C GLU A 149 -8.26 -5.79 -19.68
N THR A 150 -8.35 -4.74 -18.87
CA THR A 150 -8.16 -4.72 -17.40
C THR A 150 -6.75 -5.06 -16.92
N LYS A 151 -5.75 -4.99 -17.79
CA LYS A 151 -4.34 -5.16 -17.42
C LYS A 151 -3.79 -3.88 -16.81
N VAL A 152 -2.91 -4.03 -15.83
CA VAL A 152 -2.32 -2.90 -15.12
C VAL A 152 -1.26 -2.23 -15.99
N LEU A 153 -1.49 -0.96 -16.34
CA LEU A 153 -0.54 -0.11 -17.05
C LEU A 153 0.49 0.49 -16.09
N GLY A 154 0.02 1.03 -14.96
CA GLY A 154 0.85 1.64 -13.91
C GLY A 154 -0.02 2.12 -12.75
N TYR A 155 0.59 2.70 -11.72
CA TYR A 155 -0.15 3.23 -10.57
C TYR A 155 0.51 4.47 -9.96
N PHE A 156 -0.30 5.26 -9.24
CA PHE A 156 0.09 6.50 -8.59
C PHE A 156 -0.26 6.42 -7.11
N HIS A 157 0.71 6.66 -6.23
CA HIS A 157 0.45 6.66 -4.78
C HIS A 157 -0.28 7.91 -4.32
N LYS A 158 -0.87 7.84 -3.12
CA LYS A 158 -1.61 8.93 -2.46
C LYS A 158 -0.91 10.30 -2.48
N GLN A 159 0.42 10.34 -2.37
CA GLN A 159 1.18 11.60 -2.38
C GLN A 159 1.00 12.38 -3.70
N TYR A 160 0.78 11.69 -4.82
CA TYR A 160 0.52 12.31 -6.11
C TYR A 160 -0.77 13.16 -6.11
N PHE A 161 -1.69 12.88 -5.18
CA PHE A 161 -3.03 13.47 -5.12
C PHE A 161 -3.22 14.42 -3.93
N PHE A 162 -2.14 14.83 -3.24
CA PHE A 162 -2.24 15.75 -2.10
C PHE A 162 -2.69 17.17 -2.47
N ASP A 163 -2.61 17.53 -3.75
CA ASP A 163 -3.20 18.76 -4.28
C ASP A 163 -4.74 18.78 -4.15
N LEU A 164 -5.40 17.61 -4.22
CA LEU A 164 -6.85 17.50 -3.99
C LEU A 164 -7.26 17.97 -2.60
N LEU A 165 -6.40 17.83 -1.58
CA LEU A 165 -6.68 18.29 -0.21
C LEU A 165 -6.80 19.82 -0.10
N ARG A 166 -6.36 20.56 -1.12
CA ARG A 166 -6.52 22.02 -1.20
C ARG A 166 -7.87 22.43 -1.78
N ILE A 167 -8.63 21.49 -2.33
CA ILE A 167 -9.92 21.73 -2.97
C ILE A 167 -11.03 21.39 -1.98
N GLU A 168 -11.95 22.32 -1.77
CA GLU A 168 -13.13 22.11 -0.94
C GLU A 168 -14.17 21.26 -1.71
N LEU A 169 -13.86 19.99 -1.94
CA LEU A 169 -14.75 19.08 -2.69
C LEU A 169 -16.08 18.83 -1.94
N GLU A 170 -16.08 18.99 -0.62
CA GLU A 170 -17.23 18.84 0.28
C GLU A 170 -17.67 20.16 0.94
N GLN A 171 -18.01 21.19 0.16
CA GLN A 171 -18.71 22.37 0.71
C GLN A 171 -20.11 22.05 1.29
N MET A 172 -20.60 20.80 1.20
CA MET A 172 -21.97 20.42 1.60
C MET A 172 -22.23 20.37 3.11
N MET A 173 -21.21 20.51 3.97
CA MET A 173 -21.36 20.37 5.43
C MET A 173 -21.71 21.68 6.16
N ARG A 174 -21.64 22.84 5.49
CA ARG A 174 -21.94 24.15 6.09
C ARG A 174 -23.29 24.69 5.63
N GLY A 175 -24.38 24.04 6.01
CA GLY A 175 -25.73 24.60 6.28
C GLY A 175 -26.50 25.40 5.21
N ASP A 176 -25.83 26.08 4.28
CA ASP A 176 -26.40 26.95 3.27
C ASP A 176 -26.16 26.31 1.90
N ARG A 177 -27.16 25.58 1.43
CA ARG A 177 -27.15 24.83 0.17
C ARG A 177 -27.34 25.72 -1.07
N SER A 178 -27.27 27.04 -0.94
CA SER A 178 -27.83 27.94 -1.94
C SER A 178 -27.00 28.09 -3.22
N GLU A 179 -25.71 27.72 -3.27
CA GLU A 179 -25.01 27.57 -4.57
C GLU A 179 -23.72 26.76 -4.42
N TYR A 180 -23.77 25.45 -4.71
CA TYR A 180 -22.53 24.70 -4.93
C TYR A 180 -21.91 25.23 -6.24
N ASP A 181 -20.84 26.01 -6.13
CA ASP A 181 -20.14 26.57 -7.29
C ASP A 181 -19.32 25.48 -8.00
N TYR A 182 -20.03 24.65 -8.78
CA TYR A 182 -19.44 23.61 -9.61
C TYR A 182 -18.33 24.17 -10.51
N LYS A 183 -18.47 25.43 -10.96
CA LYS A 183 -17.52 26.06 -11.87
C LYS A 183 -16.18 26.30 -11.16
N ARG A 184 -16.21 26.82 -9.93
CA ARG A 184 -15.00 26.99 -9.13
C ARG A 184 -14.32 25.66 -8.82
N VAL A 185 -15.08 24.63 -8.45
CA VAL A 185 -14.51 23.29 -8.20
C VAL A 185 -13.84 22.73 -9.44
N TYR A 186 -14.44 22.89 -10.63
CA TYR A 186 -13.85 22.44 -11.89
C TYR A 186 -12.57 23.21 -12.23
N GLN A 187 -12.56 24.53 -12.08
CA GLN A 187 -11.35 25.33 -12.29
C GLN A 187 -10.22 24.95 -11.33
N GLN A 188 -10.54 24.57 -10.10
CA GLN A 188 -9.55 24.07 -9.15
C GLN A 188 -9.05 22.67 -9.54
N LEU A 189 -9.94 21.78 -9.99
CA LEU A 189 -9.56 20.44 -10.46
C LEU A 189 -8.66 20.52 -11.69
N GLU A 190 -8.90 21.44 -12.62
CA GLU A 190 -8.05 21.70 -13.79
C GLU A 190 -6.59 22.00 -13.44
N GLN A 191 -6.32 22.49 -12.23
CA GLN A 191 -4.98 22.81 -11.75
C GLN A 191 -4.30 21.63 -11.04
N THR A 192 -4.95 20.47 -10.97
CA THR A 192 -4.43 19.28 -10.26
C THR A 192 -3.78 18.28 -11.18
N GLN A 193 -2.85 17.51 -10.63
CA GLN A 193 -2.24 16.36 -11.30
C GLN A 193 -3.25 15.27 -11.65
N LEU A 194 -4.39 15.22 -10.96
CA LEU A 194 -5.48 14.31 -11.28
C LEU A 194 -6.13 14.67 -12.63
N TRP A 195 -6.23 15.95 -12.98
CA TRP A 195 -6.80 16.36 -14.26
C TRP A 195 -5.98 15.82 -15.43
N ASP A 196 -4.68 16.08 -15.43
CA ASP A 196 -3.76 15.60 -16.45
C ASP A 196 -3.72 14.06 -16.52
N LEU A 197 -3.79 13.41 -15.37
CA LEU A 197 -3.84 11.94 -15.29
C LEU A 197 -5.13 11.40 -15.91
N VAL A 198 -6.29 11.98 -15.59
CA VAL A 198 -7.56 11.52 -16.17
C VAL A 198 -7.56 11.84 -17.66
N ALA A 199 -6.95 12.96 -18.10
CA ALA A 199 -6.83 13.39 -19.48
C ALA A 199 -6.04 12.41 -20.36
N TYR A 200 -4.89 11.95 -19.85
CA TYR A 200 -3.96 11.09 -20.58
C TYR A 200 -3.53 9.88 -19.75
N PRO A 201 -4.48 9.01 -19.34
CA PRO A 201 -4.23 8.02 -18.28
C PRO A 201 -3.19 7.00 -18.71
N LYS A 202 -3.23 6.55 -19.97
CA LYS A 202 -2.27 5.61 -20.53
C LYS A 202 -0.86 6.20 -20.57
N ALA A 203 -0.71 7.34 -21.24
CA ALA A 203 0.60 7.99 -21.40
C ALA A 203 1.22 8.36 -20.05
N ARG A 204 0.43 8.87 -19.10
CA ARG A 204 0.90 9.19 -17.75
C ARG A 204 1.27 7.94 -16.97
N ALA A 205 0.46 6.88 -17.02
CA ALA A 205 0.77 5.63 -16.33
C ALA A 205 2.05 4.97 -16.85
N GLU A 206 2.28 4.99 -18.17
CA GLU A 206 3.47 4.39 -18.79
C GLU A 206 4.74 5.21 -18.52
N ASN A 207 4.67 6.55 -18.56
CA ASN A 207 5.85 7.40 -18.44
C ASN A 207 6.20 7.78 -16.98
N GLU A 208 5.19 7.97 -16.13
CA GLU A 208 5.35 8.56 -14.80
C GLU A 208 4.79 7.68 -13.68
N GLY A 209 3.85 6.80 -14.02
CA GLY A 209 3.30 5.83 -13.09
C GLY A 209 4.37 4.84 -12.63
N ARG A 210 4.26 4.38 -11.39
CA ARG A 210 5.11 3.31 -10.88
C ARG A 210 4.79 2.00 -11.60
N GLN A 211 5.84 1.25 -11.90
CA GLN A 211 5.78 0.02 -12.68
C GLN A 211 5.99 -1.25 -11.85
N LEU A 212 6.14 -1.12 -10.52
CA LEU A 212 6.32 -2.28 -9.65
C LEU A 212 5.03 -3.12 -9.58
N LYS A 213 5.06 -4.28 -10.22
CA LYS A 213 3.95 -5.24 -10.27
C LYS A 213 4.42 -6.54 -9.62
N ILE A 214 3.67 -7.00 -8.62
CA ILE A 214 3.96 -8.25 -7.89
C ILE A 214 2.98 -9.31 -8.40
N LYS A 215 3.45 -10.52 -8.73
CA LYS A 215 2.54 -11.58 -9.19
C LYS A 215 1.84 -12.21 -8.01
N THR A 216 0.62 -12.73 -8.20
CA THR A 216 -0.08 -13.53 -7.17
C THR A 216 0.71 -14.78 -6.75
N THR A 217 1.64 -15.25 -7.58
CA THR A 217 2.53 -16.38 -7.26
C THR A 217 3.82 -15.98 -6.56
N THR A 218 4.11 -14.68 -6.43
CA THR A 218 5.32 -14.19 -5.75
C THR A 218 5.22 -14.47 -4.26
N SER A 219 6.32 -14.93 -3.66
CA SER A 219 6.38 -15.22 -2.23
C SER A 219 6.42 -13.94 -1.38
N ASN A 220 6.01 -14.02 -0.11
CA ASN A 220 6.07 -12.89 0.82
C ASN A 220 7.49 -12.30 0.97
N ALA A 221 8.52 -13.16 1.05
CA ALA A 221 9.90 -12.70 1.17
C ALA A 221 10.40 -11.98 -0.10
N GLU A 222 10.07 -12.53 -1.26
CA GLU A 222 10.41 -11.92 -2.55
C GLU A 222 9.68 -10.59 -2.73
N ALA A 223 8.39 -10.54 -2.42
CA ALA A 223 7.59 -9.32 -2.47
C ALA A 223 8.14 -8.22 -1.54
N LEU A 224 8.57 -8.58 -0.32
CA LEU A 224 9.20 -7.63 0.60
C LEU A 224 10.51 -7.09 0.03
N SER A 225 11.36 -7.97 -0.50
CA SER A 225 12.61 -7.57 -1.15
C SER A 225 12.37 -6.62 -2.34
N MET A 226 11.36 -6.88 -3.16
CA MET A 226 10.96 -6.00 -4.27
C MET A 226 10.46 -4.63 -3.79
N LEU A 227 9.70 -4.58 -2.69
CA LEU A 227 9.24 -3.32 -2.08
C LEU A 227 10.41 -2.53 -1.47
N ASP A 228 11.36 -3.21 -0.84
CA ASP A 228 12.55 -2.58 -0.26
C ASP A 228 13.48 -2.01 -1.35
N ALA A 229 13.77 -2.80 -2.39
CA ALA A 229 14.61 -2.37 -3.51
C ALA A 229 14.05 -1.15 -4.26
N SER A 230 12.73 -1.02 -4.32
CA SER A 230 12.04 0.11 -4.96
C SER A 230 11.74 1.28 -4.02
N GLY A 231 12.00 1.12 -2.72
CA GLY A 231 11.58 2.08 -1.69
C GLY A 231 10.06 2.29 -1.64
N ALA A 232 9.27 1.32 -2.13
CA ALA A 232 7.81 1.43 -2.16
C ALA A 232 7.19 0.93 -0.85
N GLU A 233 6.21 1.66 -0.33
CA GLU A 233 5.40 1.23 0.82
C GLU A 233 4.35 0.19 0.43
N SER A 234 3.92 0.22 -0.83
CA SER A 234 2.91 -0.67 -1.38
C SER A 234 3.10 -0.86 -2.89
N ALA A 235 2.60 -1.97 -3.41
CA ALA A 235 2.63 -2.30 -4.83
C ALA A 235 1.32 -2.93 -5.30
N VAL A 236 1.10 -2.90 -6.61
CA VAL A 236 -0.03 -3.58 -7.24
C VAL A 236 0.28 -5.07 -7.40
N VAL A 237 -0.70 -5.91 -7.07
CA VAL A 237 -0.65 -7.35 -7.31
C VAL A 237 -1.41 -7.67 -8.59
N ILE A 238 -0.78 -8.47 -9.47
CA ILE A 238 -1.34 -8.91 -10.74
C ILE A 238 -1.45 -10.42 -10.82
N ASP A 239 -2.46 -10.91 -11.54
CA ASP A 239 -2.58 -12.34 -11.86
C ASP A 239 -1.63 -12.77 -12.98
N ALA A 240 -1.68 -14.05 -13.38
CA ALA A 240 -0.85 -14.60 -14.45
C ALA A 240 -1.10 -13.95 -15.83
N SER A 241 -2.27 -13.33 -16.03
CA SER A 241 -2.66 -12.62 -17.26
C SER A 241 -2.34 -11.13 -17.23
N GLY A 242 -1.76 -10.62 -16.14
CA GLY A 242 -1.42 -9.21 -15.94
C GLY A 242 -2.59 -8.34 -15.47
N LYS A 243 -3.73 -8.94 -15.11
CA LYS A 243 -4.89 -8.22 -14.60
C LYS A 243 -4.73 -7.88 -13.13
N TYR A 244 -5.36 -6.80 -12.71
CA TYR A 244 -5.36 -6.36 -11.32
C TYR A 244 -5.98 -7.42 -10.40
N ALA A 245 -5.24 -7.85 -9.38
CA ALA A 245 -5.68 -8.81 -8.37
C ALA A 245 -5.78 -8.20 -6.96
N GLY A 246 -5.23 -7.01 -6.75
CA GLY A 246 -5.28 -6.29 -5.48
C GLY A 246 -4.02 -5.43 -5.26
N ILE A 247 -3.77 -5.05 -4.02
CA ILE A 247 -2.52 -4.42 -3.61
C ILE A 247 -1.88 -5.20 -2.49
N ILE A 248 -0.60 -4.93 -2.25
CA ILE A 248 0.10 -5.41 -1.06
C ILE A 248 0.88 -4.26 -0.43
N ARG A 249 0.84 -4.18 0.89
CA ARG A 249 1.61 -3.22 1.68
C ARG A 249 2.79 -3.91 2.34
N ARG A 250 3.89 -3.17 2.51
CA ARG A 250 5.05 -3.61 3.29
C ARG A 250 4.66 -3.99 4.72
N SER A 251 3.81 -3.17 5.35
CA SER A 251 3.31 -3.41 6.71
C SER A 251 2.55 -4.73 6.83
N ASP A 252 1.77 -5.10 5.81
CA ASP A 252 0.93 -6.30 5.83
C ASP A 252 1.79 -7.57 5.71
N ILE A 253 2.84 -7.52 4.88
CA ILE A 253 3.83 -8.61 4.77
C ILE A 253 4.60 -8.76 6.09
N VAL A 254 5.13 -7.66 6.63
CA VAL A 254 5.89 -7.69 7.89
C VAL A 254 5.02 -8.20 9.04
N SER A 255 3.77 -7.73 9.13
CA SER A 255 2.81 -8.20 10.14
C SER A 255 2.53 -9.70 10.00
N THR A 256 2.36 -10.19 8.76
CA THR A 256 2.14 -11.61 8.48
C THR A 256 3.35 -12.46 8.88
N LEU A 257 4.56 -12.01 8.56
CA LEU A 257 5.81 -12.67 8.96
C LEU A 257 5.99 -12.65 10.48
N LEU A 258 5.65 -11.55 11.15
CA LEU A 258 5.70 -11.43 12.62
C LEU A 258 4.66 -12.32 13.31
N LEU A 259 3.43 -12.36 12.81
CA LEU A 259 2.37 -13.21 13.38
C LEU A 259 2.72 -14.70 13.27
N ALA A 260 3.46 -15.09 12.22
CA ALA A 260 4.00 -16.44 12.10
C ALA A 260 5.02 -16.78 13.20
N LEU A 261 5.65 -15.78 13.82
CA LEU A 261 6.58 -15.98 14.95
C LEU A 261 5.86 -16.24 16.27
N VAL A 262 4.64 -15.71 16.44
CA VAL A 262 3.93 -15.69 17.72
C VAL A 262 2.90 -16.83 17.84
N LYS A 263 2.46 -17.42 16.73
CA LYS A 263 1.39 -18.43 16.72
C LYS A 263 1.80 -19.85 17.14
N HIS A 264 2.98 -20.03 17.71
CA HIS A 264 3.51 -21.30 18.22
C HIS A 264 4.23 -21.10 19.55
#